data_AF-A0A6P8QAA8-F1
#
_entry.id   AF-A0A6P8QAA8-F1
#
_cell.length_a   1.000
_cell.length_b   1.000
_cell.length_c   1.000
_cell.angle_alpha   90.00
_cell.angle_beta   90.00
_cell.angle_gamma   90.00
#
_symmetry.space_group_name_H-M   'P 1'
#
loop_
_entity.id
_entity.type
_entity.pdbx_description
1 polymer ?
#
loop_
_entity_poly.entity_id
_entity_poly.type
_entity_poly.pdbx_seq_one_letter_code
_entity_poly.pdbx_strand_id
1 'polypeptide(L)'
;MAQNSDTQHKVLTTGAGVPVGDKMNVITVGARGPLLVQDAIFIDELAHFDRERIPERVVHAKGAGAFGYFEVTHDITKYSKAKVFGQVGKRTPTAVRFSTVAGESGSADTVRDPRGFAVKFYTEEGNWDLTGNNTPIFFIKDPFMFPSFIHTQKRNPKTHLKDPDMVWDFWTLRPESLHQVFFLFSDRGIPDGHRHMNGYGSHTFKLVNADNEAVYCKFHYKTDQGIKNLPVDKAEKLASTDPDYGIRDLYEAIATGNFPSWTFYIQVMTFEQAEKFPFNPFDLTKIWPHKDYPLIPVGKLVLNRNPANYFAEVEQLAFDPSNMPPGIEPSPDKMLQGRLFSYPDTHRHRLGPNYLQIPVNCPYKARVANYQRDGPMCISDNQGCAPNYYPNSFDSPEVVPHCKERHFETHGDVNRYSIDEEDNVTQVHNFYNKVLNKEQRQRLCENIAGSLKDAQLFIQKRAVKLFTAIDCDAGTRIQTQLDKLNAETPKKDVFRTFTPRDCFQTK
;
A
#
# COMPACT_ATOMS: atom_id res chain seq x y z
N MET A 1 18.88 -1.28 -39.46
CA MET A 1 19.43 0.07 -39.27
C MET A 1 20.75 -0.08 -38.53
N ALA A 2 21.80 0.56 -39.04
CA ALA A 2 23.17 0.40 -38.59
C ALA A 2 23.33 0.63 -37.08
N GLN A 3 24.08 -0.26 -36.43
CA GLN A 3 24.67 0.01 -35.12
C GLN A 3 25.71 1.11 -35.32
N ASN A 4 25.35 2.36 -34.99
CA ASN A 4 26.33 3.42 -34.83
C ASN A 4 27.07 3.16 -33.52
N SER A 5 28.24 2.53 -33.63
CA SER A 5 29.23 2.39 -32.56
C SER A 5 30.06 3.66 -32.43
N ASP A 6 29.41 4.81 -32.27
CA ASP A 6 30.09 6.07 -32.00
C ASP A 6 30.00 6.34 -30.50
N THR A 7 30.83 5.64 -29.71
CA THR A 7 31.00 5.95 -28.29
C THR A 7 31.87 7.20 -28.15
N GLN A 8 31.38 8.33 -28.66
CA GLN A 8 31.82 9.63 -28.16
C GLN A 8 31.36 9.71 -26.70
N HIS A 9 32.32 9.82 -25.78
CA HIS A 9 32.00 10.15 -24.40
C HIS A 9 31.13 11.41 -24.38
N LYS A 10 30.00 11.35 -23.67
CA LYS A 10 29.11 12.51 -23.53
C LYS A 10 29.87 13.63 -22.80
N VAL A 11 29.81 14.85 -23.32
CA VAL A 11 30.37 16.03 -22.65
C VAL A 11 29.60 16.27 -21.36
N LEU A 12 30.32 16.44 -20.26
CA LEU A 12 29.76 16.83 -18.97
C LEU A 12 29.33 18.30 -19.01
N THR A 13 28.15 18.59 -18.49
CA THR A 13 27.60 19.95 -18.42
C THR A 13 27.08 20.29 -17.03
N THR A 14 26.91 21.58 -16.75
CA THR A 14 26.08 22.07 -15.63
C THR A 14 24.58 21.81 -15.89
N GLY A 15 23.72 22.10 -14.91
CA GLY A 15 22.27 22.03 -15.07
C GLY A 15 21.72 22.93 -16.19
N ALA A 16 22.43 24.00 -16.55
CA ALA A 16 22.07 24.89 -17.66
C ALA A 16 22.64 24.45 -19.03
N GLY A 17 23.31 23.29 -19.10
CA GLY A 17 23.91 22.79 -20.34
C GLY A 17 25.26 23.40 -20.71
N VAL A 18 25.91 24.12 -19.78
CA VAL A 18 27.25 24.71 -20.02
C VAL A 18 28.33 23.63 -19.87
N PRO A 19 29.23 23.43 -20.86
CA PRO A 19 30.31 22.44 -20.76
C PRO A 19 31.24 22.68 -19.56
N VAL A 20 31.64 21.60 -18.88
CA VAL A 20 32.54 21.62 -17.71
C VAL A 20 33.97 21.27 -18.12
N GLY A 21 34.94 22.12 -17.77
CA GLY A 21 36.36 21.90 -18.07
C GLY A 21 37.07 20.98 -17.06
N ASP A 22 36.84 21.18 -15.76
CA ASP A 22 37.38 20.37 -14.68
C ASP A 22 36.30 20.19 -13.58
N LYS A 23 36.10 18.95 -13.14
CA LYS A 23 35.17 18.56 -12.06
C LYS A 23 35.91 17.90 -10.89
N MET A 24 37.22 17.72 -11.00
CA MET A 24 38.02 17.04 -9.99
C MET A 24 38.60 18.02 -8.97
N ASN A 25 38.63 19.31 -9.28
CA ASN A 25 39.20 20.36 -8.45
C ASN A 25 38.27 21.57 -8.36
N VAL A 26 38.23 22.19 -7.17
CA VAL A 26 37.55 23.47 -6.95
C VAL A 26 38.47 24.66 -7.28
N ILE A 27 37.90 25.82 -7.59
CA ILE A 27 38.66 27.06 -7.83
C ILE A 27 39.15 27.66 -6.51
N THR A 28 40.45 27.87 -6.38
CA THR A 28 41.10 28.45 -5.19
C THR A 28 42.06 29.58 -5.52
N VAL A 29 42.42 30.40 -4.51
CA VAL A 29 43.49 31.41 -4.63
C VAL A 29 44.87 30.76 -4.51
N GLY A 30 45.34 30.17 -5.62
CA GLY A 30 46.58 29.38 -5.65
C GLY A 30 46.43 28.00 -5.02
N ALA A 31 47.41 27.12 -5.23
CA ALA A 31 47.30 25.69 -4.94
C ALA A 31 46.94 25.30 -3.48
N ARG A 32 47.08 26.23 -2.52
CA ARG A 32 46.76 26.03 -1.09
C ARG A 32 45.89 27.14 -0.50
N GLY A 33 45.27 27.96 -1.35
CA GLY A 33 44.40 29.05 -0.91
C GLY A 33 42.95 28.62 -0.67
N PRO A 34 42.10 29.56 -0.21
CA PRO A 34 40.68 29.30 0.02
C PRO A 34 39.89 29.15 -1.30
N LEU A 35 38.74 28.49 -1.21
CA LEU A 35 37.71 28.39 -2.26
C LEU A 35 37.17 29.77 -2.66
N LEU A 36 36.80 29.93 -3.94
CA LEU A 36 36.14 31.12 -4.46
C LEU A 36 34.66 30.87 -4.81
N VAL A 37 33.80 31.85 -4.49
CA VAL A 37 32.35 31.84 -4.82
C VAL A 37 32.09 31.84 -6.34
N GLN A 38 33.07 32.26 -7.16
CA GLN A 38 32.94 32.23 -8.62
C GLN A 38 32.96 30.80 -9.21
N ASP A 39 33.23 29.77 -8.41
CA ASP A 39 33.11 28.38 -8.83
C ASP A 39 31.64 27.95 -8.95
N ALA A 40 30.99 28.44 -10.02
CA ALA A 40 29.59 28.19 -10.29
C ALA A 40 29.31 26.71 -10.59
N ILE A 41 30.30 25.94 -11.05
CA ILE A 41 30.16 24.50 -11.32
C ILE A 41 30.05 23.74 -10.01
N PHE A 42 30.93 24.03 -9.04
CA PHE A 42 30.84 23.48 -7.69
C PHE A 42 29.51 23.83 -7.01
N ILE A 43 29.09 25.09 -7.09
CA ILE A 43 27.85 25.56 -6.46
C ILE A 43 26.62 24.89 -7.09
N ASP A 44 26.55 24.80 -8.43
CA ASP A 44 25.45 24.16 -9.16
C ASP A 44 25.26 22.69 -8.74
N GLU A 45 26.34 21.92 -8.73
CA GLU A 45 26.30 20.51 -8.33
C GLU A 45 25.93 20.33 -6.86
N LEU A 46 26.63 21.02 -5.95
CA LEU A 46 26.41 20.85 -4.53
C LEU A 46 24.99 21.25 -4.13
N ALA A 47 24.47 22.34 -4.71
CA ALA A 47 23.10 22.79 -4.43
C ALA A 47 22.04 21.79 -4.91
N HIS A 48 22.27 21.08 -6.01
CA HIS A 48 21.37 20.01 -6.46
C HIS A 48 21.49 18.77 -5.57
N PHE A 49 22.71 18.35 -5.23
CA PHE A 49 22.98 17.24 -4.31
C PHE A 49 22.24 17.41 -2.97
N ASP A 50 22.32 18.61 -2.39
CA ASP A 50 21.66 18.96 -1.13
C ASP A 50 20.11 18.85 -1.19
N ARG A 51 19.54 18.77 -2.40
CA ARG A 51 18.08 18.73 -2.66
C ARG A 51 17.59 17.42 -3.27
N GLU A 52 18.43 16.38 -3.31
CA GLU A 52 18.03 15.08 -3.87
C GLU A 52 16.92 14.37 -3.07
N ARG A 53 16.80 14.66 -1.76
CA ARG A 53 15.84 13.98 -0.89
C ARG A 53 14.49 14.69 -0.92
N ILE A 54 13.44 13.92 -1.19
CA ILE A 54 12.04 14.29 -0.96
C ILE A 54 11.53 13.54 0.28
N PRO A 55 10.41 13.95 0.90
CA PRO A 55 9.80 13.18 1.96
C PRO A 55 9.50 11.74 1.50
N GLU A 56 9.83 10.75 2.32
CA GLU A 56 9.38 9.39 2.08
C GLU A 56 7.85 9.30 2.25
N ARG A 57 7.25 8.18 1.82
CA ARG A 57 5.83 7.93 2.12
C ARG A 57 5.64 7.76 3.62
N VAL A 58 4.64 8.44 4.19
CA VAL A 58 4.31 8.35 5.63
C VAL A 58 4.06 6.91 6.09
N VAL A 59 3.53 6.07 5.19
CA VAL A 59 3.41 4.61 5.34
C VAL A 59 3.91 3.95 4.06
N HIS A 60 4.39 2.71 4.14
CA HIS A 60 4.91 1.98 2.99
C HIS A 60 6.14 2.63 2.31
N ALA A 61 7.05 3.20 3.11
CA ALA A 61 8.26 3.88 2.63
C ALA A 61 9.20 2.91 1.88
N LYS A 62 9.57 1.78 2.48
CA LYS A 62 10.41 0.77 1.82
C LYS A 62 9.62 -0.05 0.80
N GLY A 63 10.13 -0.15 -0.44
CA GLY A 63 9.45 -0.91 -1.48
C GLY A 63 10.24 -1.18 -2.74
N ALA A 64 9.62 -1.93 -3.65
CA ALA A 64 10.16 -2.29 -4.96
C ALA A 64 9.09 -1.99 -6.03
N GLY A 65 9.51 -1.56 -7.22
CA GLY A 65 8.60 -1.23 -8.31
C GLY A 65 8.96 -1.96 -9.61
N ALA A 66 7.96 -2.26 -10.41
CA ALA A 66 8.11 -2.86 -11.73
C ALA A 66 6.92 -2.52 -12.63
N PHE A 67 7.10 -2.73 -13.93
CA PHE A 67 6.12 -2.44 -14.96
C PHE A 67 5.76 -3.68 -15.76
N GLY A 68 4.61 -3.61 -16.43
CA GLY A 68 4.21 -4.62 -17.39
C GLY A 68 2.81 -4.35 -17.93
N TYR A 69 1.94 -5.35 -17.89
CA TYR A 69 0.59 -5.23 -18.42
C TYR A 69 -0.43 -6.09 -17.67
N PHE A 70 -1.68 -5.66 -17.76
CA PHE A 70 -2.86 -6.44 -17.44
C PHE A 70 -3.53 -6.89 -18.74
N GLU A 71 -3.83 -8.18 -18.85
CA GLU A 71 -4.52 -8.79 -19.98
C GLU A 71 -5.86 -9.36 -19.54
N VAL A 72 -6.95 -8.96 -20.20
CA VAL A 72 -8.28 -9.55 -19.96
C VAL A 72 -8.32 -10.96 -20.51
N THR A 73 -8.78 -11.92 -19.72
CA THR A 73 -8.90 -13.34 -20.13
C THR A 73 -10.34 -13.84 -20.10
N HIS A 74 -11.21 -13.16 -19.35
CA HIS A 74 -12.61 -13.53 -19.19
C HIS A 74 -13.48 -12.28 -19.23
N ASP A 75 -14.66 -12.42 -19.82
CA ASP A 75 -15.61 -11.32 -19.96
C ASP A 75 -16.39 -11.09 -18.65
N ILE A 76 -16.30 -9.87 -18.13
CA ILE A 76 -17.06 -9.38 -16.97
C ILE A 76 -17.87 -8.11 -17.27
N THR A 77 -18.06 -7.78 -18.55
CA THR A 77 -18.74 -6.55 -19.00
C THR A 77 -20.18 -6.45 -18.51
N LYS A 78 -20.82 -7.60 -18.23
CA LYS A 78 -22.12 -7.67 -17.55
C LYS A 78 -22.15 -7.00 -16.17
N TYR A 79 -20.99 -6.85 -15.51
CA TYR A 79 -20.86 -6.20 -14.21
C TYR A 79 -20.27 -4.79 -14.30
N SER A 80 -19.41 -4.51 -15.27
CA SER A 80 -18.66 -3.25 -15.35
C SER A 80 -18.51 -2.75 -16.78
N LYS A 81 -18.81 -1.47 -17.02
CA LYS A 81 -18.56 -0.76 -18.28
C LYS A 81 -17.12 -0.26 -18.43
N ALA A 82 -16.25 -0.52 -17.46
CA ALA A 82 -14.89 0.02 -17.48
C ALA A 82 -14.09 -0.50 -18.66
N LYS A 83 -13.54 0.42 -19.46
CA LYS A 83 -12.82 0.07 -20.69
C LYS A 83 -11.62 -0.85 -20.46
N VAL A 84 -11.03 -0.85 -19.26
CA VAL A 84 -9.95 -1.79 -18.89
C VAL A 84 -10.36 -3.26 -19.02
N PHE A 85 -11.66 -3.57 -18.90
CA PHE A 85 -12.23 -4.92 -19.02
C PHE A 85 -12.95 -5.18 -20.36
N GLY A 86 -12.98 -4.19 -21.26
CA GLY A 86 -13.96 -4.13 -22.36
C GLY A 86 -13.92 -5.26 -23.40
N GLN A 87 -12.81 -6.01 -23.52
CA GLN A 87 -12.75 -7.19 -24.38
C GLN A 87 -11.67 -8.16 -23.92
N VAL A 88 -11.91 -9.46 -24.09
CA VAL A 88 -10.90 -10.51 -23.88
C VAL A 88 -9.72 -10.30 -24.83
N GLY A 89 -8.50 -10.48 -24.32
CA GLY A 89 -7.25 -10.24 -25.03
C GLY A 89 -6.78 -8.77 -25.01
N LYS A 90 -7.59 -7.82 -24.50
CA LYS A 90 -7.14 -6.43 -24.33
C LYS A 90 -5.98 -6.38 -23.32
N ARG A 91 -4.92 -5.68 -23.70
CA ARG A 91 -3.78 -5.37 -22.83
C ARG A 91 -3.76 -3.90 -22.42
N THR A 92 -3.68 -3.67 -21.12
CA THR A 92 -3.56 -2.35 -20.51
C THR A 92 -2.19 -2.26 -19.83
N PRO A 93 -1.34 -1.27 -20.15
CA PRO A 93 -0.07 -1.09 -19.45
C PRO A 93 -0.28 -0.88 -17.95
N THR A 94 0.63 -1.41 -17.13
CA THR A 94 0.57 -1.29 -15.67
C THR A 94 1.88 -0.89 -15.03
N ALA A 95 1.80 -0.14 -13.94
CA ALA A 95 2.90 0.06 -13.00
C ALA A 95 2.51 -0.53 -11.63
N VAL A 96 3.44 -1.23 -10.99
CA VAL A 96 3.20 -1.90 -9.71
C VAL A 96 4.27 -1.48 -8.71
N ARG A 97 3.85 -1.25 -7.47
CA ARG A 97 4.77 -1.07 -6.34
C ARG A 97 4.38 -1.99 -5.19
N PHE A 98 5.37 -2.76 -4.74
CA PHE A 98 5.34 -3.55 -3.53
C PHE A 98 6.03 -2.83 -2.39
N SER A 99 5.66 -3.12 -1.16
CA SER A 99 6.27 -2.46 0.01
C SER A 99 6.02 -3.21 1.31
N THR A 100 6.83 -2.95 2.33
CA THR A 100 6.41 -3.13 3.74
C THR A 100 5.49 -1.97 4.16
N VAL A 101 5.14 -1.81 5.44
CA VAL A 101 4.22 -0.76 5.92
C VAL A 101 4.90 0.19 6.90
N ALA A 102 5.42 -0.35 8.00
CA ALA A 102 5.83 0.46 9.15
C ALA A 102 7.23 1.07 9.00
N GLY A 103 8.15 0.29 8.43
CA GLY A 103 9.55 0.67 8.27
C GLY A 103 9.78 1.87 7.36
N GLU A 104 10.80 2.67 7.69
CA GLU A 104 11.28 3.80 6.89
C GLU A 104 12.08 3.32 5.67
N SER A 105 12.54 4.23 4.82
CA SER A 105 13.18 3.92 3.52
C SER A 105 14.40 2.99 3.60
N GLY A 106 15.14 3.00 4.72
CA GLY A 106 16.31 2.14 4.95
C GLY A 106 16.04 0.88 5.77
N SER A 107 14.78 0.54 6.03
CA SER A 107 14.41 -0.68 6.77
C SER A 107 14.57 -1.96 5.92
N ALA A 108 14.58 -3.13 6.57
CA ALA A 108 14.72 -4.42 5.90
C ALA A 108 13.41 -4.93 5.28
N ASP A 109 13.50 -5.63 4.14
CA ASP A 109 12.36 -6.18 3.41
C ASP A 109 11.75 -7.43 4.06
N THR A 110 12.57 -8.27 4.71
CA THR A 110 12.19 -9.58 5.27
C THR A 110 11.74 -9.48 6.73
N VAL A 111 10.81 -8.56 7.01
CA VAL A 111 10.23 -8.36 8.35
C VAL A 111 8.76 -8.77 8.41
N ARG A 112 8.25 -9.09 9.59
CA ARG A 112 6.81 -9.34 9.79
C ARG A 112 6.04 -8.03 9.67
N ASP A 113 5.26 -7.92 8.60
CA ASP A 113 4.46 -6.73 8.28
C ASP A 113 3.44 -7.12 7.21
N PRO A 114 2.30 -6.44 7.02
CA PRO A 114 1.59 -6.54 5.75
C PRO A 114 2.50 -6.12 4.60
N ARG A 115 2.12 -6.46 3.36
CA ARG A 115 2.80 -5.96 2.18
C ARG A 115 1.84 -5.13 1.34
N GLY A 116 2.27 -3.93 0.97
CA GLY A 116 1.59 -3.14 -0.05
C GLY A 116 1.70 -3.83 -1.40
N PHE A 117 0.63 -3.79 -2.18
CA PHE A 117 0.57 -4.27 -3.55
C PHE A 117 -0.32 -3.33 -4.35
N ALA A 118 0.25 -2.19 -4.73
CA ALA A 118 -0.45 -1.15 -5.48
C ALA A 118 -0.26 -1.36 -6.98
N VAL A 119 -1.35 -1.26 -7.74
CA VAL A 119 -1.37 -1.42 -9.21
C VAL A 119 -2.01 -0.19 -9.84
N LYS A 120 -1.28 0.46 -10.75
CA LYS A 120 -1.78 1.53 -11.62
C LYS A 120 -2.00 0.94 -13.00
N PHE A 121 -3.21 1.12 -13.54
CA PHE A 121 -3.58 0.74 -14.90
C PHE A 121 -3.71 2.02 -15.72
N TYR A 122 -2.92 2.14 -16.78
CA TYR A 122 -3.01 3.29 -17.70
C TYR A 122 -4.10 3.02 -18.73
N THR A 123 -5.34 3.41 -18.43
CA THR A 123 -6.50 3.17 -19.30
C THR A 123 -6.78 4.36 -20.22
N GLU A 124 -7.61 4.15 -21.24
CA GLU A 124 -8.02 5.21 -22.17
C GLU A 124 -9.00 6.21 -21.55
N GLU A 125 -9.55 5.91 -20.37
CA GLU A 125 -10.43 6.77 -19.57
C GLU A 125 -9.74 7.29 -18.30
N GLY A 126 -8.41 7.39 -18.35
CA GLY A 126 -7.58 7.84 -17.25
C GLY A 126 -6.93 6.68 -16.48
N ASN A 127 -6.14 7.01 -15.47
CA ASN A 127 -5.53 6.00 -14.63
C ASN A 127 -6.59 5.36 -13.72
N TRP A 128 -6.49 4.04 -13.54
CA TRP A 128 -7.14 3.34 -12.43
C TRP A 128 -6.06 2.92 -11.44
N ASP A 129 -6.21 3.26 -10.17
CA ASP A 129 -5.28 2.84 -9.11
C ASP A 129 -5.95 1.89 -8.12
N LEU A 130 -5.60 0.61 -8.21
CA LEU A 130 -5.97 -0.39 -7.22
C LEU A 130 -4.88 -0.49 -6.15
N THR A 131 -5.06 0.28 -5.08
CA THR A 131 -4.10 0.42 -3.97
C THR A 131 -4.28 -0.68 -2.93
N GLY A 132 -3.91 -1.90 -3.30
CA GLY A 132 -4.12 -3.10 -2.50
C GLY A 132 -3.02 -3.44 -1.50
N ASN A 133 -3.26 -4.55 -0.79
CA ASN A 133 -2.32 -5.19 0.13
C ASN A 133 -2.25 -6.71 -0.14
N ASN A 134 -1.30 -7.40 0.47
CA ASN A 134 -1.20 -8.87 0.44
C ASN A 134 -2.22 -9.60 1.35
N THR A 135 -3.15 -8.86 1.94
CA THR A 135 -4.20 -9.36 2.82
C THR A 135 -5.57 -8.86 2.35
N PRO A 136 -6.63 -9.70 2.43
CA PRO A 136 -7.99 -9.29 2.07
C PRO A 136 -8.68 -8.37 3.10
N ILE A 137 -8.05 -8.14 4.26
CA ILE A 137 -8.62 -7.41 5.40
C ILE A 137 -7.61 -6.42 5.98
N PHE A 138 -8.05 -5.59 6.92
CA PHE A 138 -7.18 -4.66 7.64
C PHE A 138 -7.43 -4.69 9.16
N PHE A 139 -6.61 -3.97 9.93
CA PHE A 139 -6.65 -3.95 11.40
C PHE A 139 -7.81 -3.11 11.97
N ILE A 140 -8.36 -2.20 11.19
CA ILE A 140 -9.38 -1.25 11.62
C ILE A 140 -10.39 -1.05 10.50
N LYS A 141 -11.59 -0.61 10.88
CA LYS A 141 -12.74 -0.40 10.00
C LYS A 141 -13.28 1.03 10.01
N ASP A 142 -12.61 1.95 10.71
CA ASP A 142 -12.90 3.39 10.70
C ASP A 142 -11.60 4.19 10.48
N PRO A 143 -11.54 5.09 9.48
CA PRO A 143 -10.31 5.79 9.11
C PRO A 143 -9.85 6.77 10.18
N PHE A 144 -10.72 7.18 11.11
CA PHE A 144 -10.35 8.08 12.20
C PHE A 144 -9.26 7.48 13.10
N MET A 145 -9.22 6.14 13.20
CA MET A 145 -8.21 5.42 13.97
C MET A 145 -6.90 5.19 13.21
N PHE A 146 -6.84 5.48 11.90
CA PHE A 146 -5.67 5.16 11.08
C PHE A 146 -4.39 5.88 11.53
N PRO A 147 -4.38 7.20 11.82
CA PRO A 147 -3.17 7.86 12.31
C PRO A 147 -2.69 7.26 13.64
N SER A 148 -3.60 7.01 14.58
CA SER A 148 -3.28 6.37 15.87
C SER A 148 -2.70 4.97 15.68
N PHE A 149 -3.30 4.16 14.81
CA PHE A 149 -2.78 2.84 14.45
C PHE A 149 -1.36 2.94 13.87
N ILE A 150 -1.12 3.83 12.90
CA ILE A 150 0.21 3.98 12.29
C ILE A 150 1.25 4.47 13.30
N HIS A 151 0.89 5.38 14.22
CA HIS A 151 1.79 5.80 15.29
C HIS A 151 2.21 4.61 16.16
N THR A 152 1.30 3.69 16.49
CA THR A 152 1.60 2.55 17.36
C THR A 152 2.53 1.54 16.71
N GLN A 153 2.48 1.41 15.38
CA GLN A 153 3.36 0.51 14.62
C GLN A 153 4.76 1.11 14.32
N LYS A 154 4.92 2.42 14.52
CA LYS A 154 6.17 3.14 14.26
C LYS A 154 6.96 3.37 15.56
N ARG A 155 7.58 4.53 15.67
CA ARG A 155 8.57 4.83 16.69
C ARG A 155 7.92 5.56 17.85
N ASN A 156 8.30 5.21 19.06
CA ASN A 156 7.91 5.93 20.26
C ASN A 156 8.40 7.39 20.17
N PRO A 157 7.56 8.38 20.53
CA PRO A 157 7.90 9.80 20.35
C PRO A 157 9.05 10.29 21.25
N LYS A 158 9.33 9.60 22.37
CA LYS A 158 10.43 9.94 23.29
C LYS A 158 11.73 9.24 22.93
N THR A 159 11.67 7.94 22.60
CA THR A 159 12.88 7.11 22.44
C THR A 159 13.27 6.89 20.99
N HIS A 160 12.38 7.15 20.05
CA HIS A 160 12.54 6.85 18.62
C HIS A 160 12.74 5.35 18.31
N LEU A 161 12.47 4.46 19.28
CA LEU A 161 12.52 3.00 19.15
C LEU A 161 11.15 2.41 18.84
N LYS A 162 11.10 1.17 18.35
CA LYS A 162 9.85 0.38 18.31
C LYS A 162 9.43 0.05 19.74
N ASP A 163 8.13 0.08 20.01
CA ASP A 163 7.59 -0.02 21.36
C ASP A 163 6.45 -1.06 21.44
N PRO A 164 6.72 -2.24 22.04
CA PRO A 164 5.72 -3.29 22.19
C PRO A 164 4.50 -2.88 23.03
N ASP A 165 4.64 -1.94 23.98
CA ASP A 165 3.50 -1.45 24.74
C ASP A 165 2.56 -0.64 23.84
N MET A 166 3.09 0.22 22.96
CA MET A 166 2.27 0.97 22.01
C MET A 166 1.50 0.06 21.06
N VAL A 167 2.20 -0.92 20.47
CA VAL A 167 1.62 -1.87 19.51
C VAL A 167 0.48 -2.66 20.16
N TRP A 168 0.78 -3.33 21.28
CA TRP A 168 -0.14 -4.27 21.88
C TRP A 168 -1.22 -3.59 22.73
N ASP A 169 -0.97 -2.41 23.32
CA ASP A 169 -2.05 -1.68 23.99
C ASP A 169 -3.13 -1.27 22.97
N PHE A 170 -2.74 -0.74 21.81
CA PHE A 170 -3.70 -0.38 20.77
C PHE A 170 -4.49 -1.59 20.27
N TRP A 171 -3.82 -2.67 19.86
CA TRP A 171 -4.50 -3.87 19.35
C TRP A 171 -5.43 -4.50 20.40
N THR A 172 -5.03 -4.49 21.68
CA THR A 172 -5.86 -5.08 22.74
C THR A 172 -7.00 -4.17 23.20
N LEU A 173 -6.97 -2.88 22.88
CA LEU A 173 -8.09 -1.95 23.09
C LEU A 173 -9.03 -1.88 21.88
N ARG A 174 -8.57 -2.31 20.70
CA ARG A 174 -9.31 -2.31 19.44
C ARG A 174 -9.47 -3.74 18.90
N PRO A 175 -10.41 -4.53 19.46
CA PRO A 175 -10.57 -5.95 19.13
C PRO A 175 -10.96 -6.21 17.66
N GLU A 176 -11.43 -5.21 16.92
CA GLU A 176 -11.62 -5.33 15.47
C GLU A 176 -10.33 -5.67 14.71
N SER A 177 -9.15 -5.44 15.32
CA SER A 177 -7.85 -5.77 14.74
C SER A 177 -7.51 -7.25 14.71
N LEU A 178 -8.20 -8.07 15.50
CA LEU A 178 -7.82 -9.44 15.78
C LEU A 178 -7.68 -10.32 14.54
N HIS A 179 -8.56 -10.13 13.53
CA HIS A 179 -8.52 -10.92 12.31
C HIS A 179 -7.22 -10.69 11.53
N GLN A 180 -6.85 -9.42 11.35
CA GLN A 180 -5.61 -9.07 10.65
C GLN A 180 -4.36 -9.35 11.52
N VAL A 181 -4.45 -9.25 12.85
CA VAL A 181 -3.38 -9.69 13.76
C VAL A 181 -3.10 -11.18 13.58
N PHE A 182 -4.13 -12.04 13.57
CA PHE A 182 -3.95 -13.48 13.33
C PHE A 182 -3.35 -13.76 11.94
N PHE A 183 -3.80 -13.04 10.90
CA PHE A 183 -3.20 -13.17 9.57
C PHE A 183 -1.71 -12.75 9.58
N LEU A 184 -1.38 -11.61 10.19
CA LEU A 184 -0.02 -11.06 10.28
C LEU A 184 0.94 -12.01 11.01
N PHE A 185 0.48 -12.64 12.09
CA PHE A 185 1.31 -13.55 12.88
C PHE A 185 1.30 -15.00 12.37
N SER A 186 0.49 -15.31 11.35
CA SER A 186 0.64 -16.55 10.59
C SER A 186 1.94 -16.57 9.76
N ASP A 187 2.21 -17.70 9.09
CA ASP A 187 3.35 -17.82 8.17
C ASP A 187 3.33 -16.73 7.07
N ARG A 188 2.13 -16.27 6.66
CA ARG A 188 1.98 -15.26 5.60
C ARG A 188 2.41 -13.84 5.99
N GLY A 189 2.83 -13.64 7.25
CA GLY A 189 3.37 -12.37 7.72
C GLY A 189 4.74 -12.01 7.14
N ILE A 190 5.47 -12.99 6.60
CA ILE A 190 6.78 -12.78 5.97
C ILE A 190 6.84 -13.54 4.64
N PRO A 191 6.28 -12.99 3.55
CA PRO A 191 6.40 -13.60 2.23
C PRO A 191 7.86 -13.76 1.78
N ASP A 192 8.15 -14.82 1.02
CA ASP A 192 9.46 -15.03 0.39
C ASP A 192 9.56 -14.17 -0.88
N GLY A 193 9.95 -12.91 -0.71
CA GLY A 193 9.95 -11.91 -1.78
C GLY A 193 8.53 -11.48 -2.20
N HIS A 194 8.44 -10.57 -3.17
CA HIS A 194 7.15 -10.00 -3.61
C HIS A 194 6.37 -10.92 -4.54
N ARG A 195 7.05 -11.86 -5.21
CA ARG A 195 6.46 -12.72 -6.25
C ARG A 195 5.59 -13.84 -5.65
N HIS A 196 5.85 -14.23 -4.41
CA HIS A 196 5.21 -15.35 -3.73
C HIS A 196 4.09 -14.97 -2.77
N MET A 197 3.47 -13.81 -2.98
CA MET A 197 2.28 -13.38 -2.24
C MET A 197 1.12 -13.06 -3.18
N ASN A 198 -0.11 -13.25 -2.69
CA ASN A 198 -1.29 -12.70 -3.36
C ASN A 198 -1.37 -11.19 -3.12
N GLY A 199 -2.24 -10.52 -3.87
CA GLY A 199 -2.76 -9.23 -3.45
C GLY A 199 -4.27 -9.13 -3.61
N TYR A 200 -4.81 -8.09 -2.98
CA TYR A 200 -6.23 -7.87 -2.80
C TYR A 200 -6.53 -6.38 -2.83
N GLY A 201 -7.68 -6.00 -3.37
CA GLY A 201 -8.20 -4.64 -3.15
C GLY A 201 -8.60 -4.39 -1.68
N SER A 202 -8.79 -5.47 -0.92
CA SER A 202 -9.25 -5.54 0.47
C SER A 202 -10.68 -4.99 0.66
N HIS A 203 -10.89 -3.72 0.31
CA HIS A 203 -12.19 -3.06 0.36
C HIS A 203 -13.22 -3.72 -0.54
N THR A 204 -14.47 -3.50 -0.19
CA THR A 204 -15.58 -3.64 -1.13
C THR A 204 -15.57 -2.44 -2.07
N PHE A 205 -15.73 -2.70 -3.36
CA PHE A 205 -15.92 -1.67 -4.40
C PHE A 205 -17.27 -1.89 -5.07
N LYS A 206 -17.65 -0.97 -5.95
CA LYS A 206 -18.86 -1.07 -6.75
C LYS A 206 -18.48 -1.12 -8.24
N LEU A 207 -19.11 -2.02 -8.97
CA LEU A 207 -19.00 -2.11 -10.43
C LEU A 207 -20.33 -1.68 -11.04
N VAL A 208 -20.28 -0.90 -12.11
CA VAL A 208 -21.47 -0.39 -12.82
C VAL A 208 -21.38 -0.78 -14.28
N ASN A 209 -22.39 -1.48 -14.80
CA ASN A 209 -22.42 -1.94 -16.20
C ASN A 209 -22.97 -0.87 -17.17
N ALA A 210 -23.10 -1.22 -18.44
CA ALA A 210 -23.57 -0.30 -19.49
C ALA A 210 -25.04 0.14 -19.29
N ASP A 211 -25.85 -0.71 -18.66
CA ASP A 211 -27.27 -0.46 -18.35
C ASP A 211 -27.45 0.31 -17.03
N ASN A 212 -26.35 0.79 -16.43
CA ASN A 212 -26.32 1.51 -15.16
C ASN A 212 -26.80 0.67 -13.96
N GLU A 213 -26.77 -0.65 -14.08
CA GLU A 213 -26.94 -1.59 -12.98
C GLU A 213 -25.63 -1.72 -12.21
N ALA A 214 -25.74 -1.87 -10.88
CA ALA A 214 -24.58 -1.90 -10.00
C ALA A 214 -24.55 -3.15 -9.14
N VAL A 215 -23.35 -3.66 -8.91
CA VAL A 215 -23.05 -4.73 -7.96
C VAL A 215 -21.86 -4.33 -7.10
N TYR A 216 -21.77 -4.89 -5.90
CA TYR A 216 -20.54 -4.80 -5.12
C TYR A 216 -19.54 -5.87 -5.55
N CYS A 217 -18.25 -5.59 -5.38
CA CYS A 217 -17.19 -6.54 -5.69
C CYS A 217 -16.01 -6.49 -4.69
N LYS A 218 -15.22 -7.57 -4.68
CA LYS A 218 -13.89 -7.63 -4.07
C LYS A 218 -12.88 -8.01 -5.15
N PHE A 219 -11.75 -7.31 -5.24
CA PHE A 219 -10.66 -7.66 -6.16
C PHE A 219 -9.64 -8.60 -5.50
N HIS A 220 -9.26 -9.67 -6.20
CA HIS A 220 -8.24 -10.62 -5.79
C HIS A 220 -7.25 -10.85 -6.93
N TYR A 221 -5.96 -10.90 -6.66
CA TYR A 221 -4.96 -11.28 -7.66
C TYR A 221 -3.99 -12.27 -7.04
N LYS A 222 -4.10 -13.54 -7.47
CA LYS A 222 -3.43 -14.69 -6.86
C LYS A 222 -2.12 -14.95 -7.59
N THR A 223 -1.02 -15.17 -6.85
CA THR A 223 0.30 -15.42 -7.45
C THR A 223 0.28 -16.70 -8.26
N ASP A 224 0.78 -16.64 -9.50
CA ASP A 224 0.96 -17.82 -10.35
C ASP A 224 2.26 -18.57 -10.00
N GLN A 225 3.10 -18.03 -9.10
CA GLN A 225 4.36 -18.63 -8.64
C GLN A 225 4.16 -19.49 -7.38
N GLY A 226 2.95 -19.50 -6.82
CA GLY A 226 2.62 -20.18 -5.57
C GLY A 226 3.01 -19.38 -4.33
N ILE A 227 2.22 -19.54 -3.26
CA ILE A 227 2.50 -18.91 -1.97
C ILE A 227 3.74 -19.54 -1.33
N LYS A 228 4.68 -18.70 -0.92
CA LYS A 228 5.89 -19.09 -0.21
C LYS A 228 6.23 -18.04 0.83
N ASN A 229 6.62 -18.49 2.02
CA ASN A 229 6.92 -17.64 3.16
C ASN A 229 8.30 -17.97 3.73
N LEU A 230 8.91 -17.02 4.42
CA LEU A 230 10.16 -17.20 5.13
C LEU A 230 9.89 -17.66 6.57
N PRO A 231 10.58 -18.71 7.05
CA PRO A 231 10.74 -18.96 8.47
C PRO A 231 11.34 -17.75 9.19
N VAL A 232 10.98 -17.54 10.46
CA VAL A 232 11.37 -16.34 11.23
C VAL A 232 12.89 -16.18 11.33
N ASP A 233 13.61 -17.25 11.64
CA ASP A 233 15.08 -17.29 11.73
C ASP A 233 15.76 -16.94 10.40
N LYS A 234 15.23 -17.46 9.28
CA LYS A 234 15.72 -17.12 7.95
C LYS A 234 15.46 -15.66 7.62
N ALA A 235 14.29 -15.14 7.98
CA ALA A 235 13.92 -13.75 7.76
C ALA A 235 14.82 -12.78 8.53
N GLU A 236 15.14 -13.09 9.78
CA GLU A 236 16.09 -12.33 10.61
C GLU A 236 17.50 -12.32 10.01
N LYS A 237 17.98 -13.47 9.54
CA LYS A 237 19.27 -13.56 8.84
C LYS A 237 19.28 -12.70 7.58
N LEU A 238 18.23 -12.77 6.75
CA LEU A 238 18.14 -11.95 5.54
C LEU A 238 18.03 -10.46 5.86
N ALA A 239 17.33 -10.08 6.93
CA ALA A 239 17.18 -8.67 7.31
C ALA A 239 18.52 -7.98 7.61
N SER A 240 19.54 -8.74 8.02
CA SER A 240 20.90 -8.24 8.27
C SER A 240 21.86 -8.43 7.09
N THR A 241 21.69 -9.48 6.30
CA THR A 241 22.62 -9.83 5.20
C THR A 241 22.22 -9.26 3.85
N ASP A 242 20.92 -9.05 3.63
CA ASP A 242 20.36 -8.43 2.43
C ASP A 242 19.05 -7.69 2.79
N PRO A 243 19.13 -6.48 3.39
CA PRO A 243 17.95 -5.71 3.76
C PRO A 243 17.07 -5.34 2.55
N ASP A 244 17.58 -5.49 1.33
CA ASP A 244 16.91 -5.21 0.05
C ASP A 244 16.49 -6.50 -0.70
N TYR A 245 16.33 -7.61 0.03
CA TYR A 245 16.00 -8.92 -0.53
C TYR A 245 14.81 -8.91 -1.50
N GLY A 246 13.73 -8.20 -1.17
CA GLY A 246 12.52 -8.13 -2.01
C GLY A 246 12.75 -7.34 -3.29
N ILE A 247 13.53 -6.25 -3.20
CA ILE A 247 13.98 -5.46 -4.35
C ILE A 247 14.84 -6.32 -5.28
N ARG A 248 15.84 -7.00 -4.73
CA ARG A 248 16.77 -7.86 -5.48
C ARG A 248 16.04 -9.01 -6.18
N ASP A 249 15.22 -9.76 -5.44
CA ASP A 249 14.44 -10.89 -5.97
C ASP A 249 13.58 -10.48 -7.16
N LEU A 250 12.84 -9.37 -7.05
CA LEU A 250 11.98 -8.89 -8.12
C LEU A 250 12.79 -8.44 -9.34
N TYR A 251 13.85 -7.66 -9.11
CA TYR A 251 14.69 -7.12 -10.18
C TYR A 251 15.37 -8.25 -10.97
N GLU A 252 16.01 -9.20 -10.29
CA GLU A 252 16.72 -10.32 -10.91
C GLU A 252 15.77 -11.25 -11.65
N ALA A 253 14.58 -11.53 -11.10
CA ALA A 253 13.57 -12.34 -11.78
C ALA A 253 13.14 -11.72 -13.12
N ILE A 254 12.90 -10.41 -13.16
CA ILE A 254 12.54 -9.71 -14.40
C ILE A 254 13.73 -9.63 -15.35
N ALA A 255 14.93 -9.31 -14.86
CA ALA A 255 16.14 -9.19 -15.68
C ALA A 255 16.51 -10.52 -16.38
N THR A 256 16.17 -11.65 -15.77
CA THR A 256 16.42 -13.00 -16.31
C THR A 256 15.26 -13.57 -17.13
N GLY A 257 14.20 -12.77 -17.37
CA GLY A 257 13.02 -13.20 -18.15
C GLY A 257 12.02 -14.07 -17.37
N ASN A 258 12.23 -14.30 -16.07
CA ASN A 258 11.31 -15.01 -15.19
C ASN A 258 10.20 -14.06 -14.67
N PHE A 259 9.38 -13.58 -15.60
CA PHE A 259 8.37 -12.56 -15.34
C PHE A 259 7.30 -13.05 -14.36
N PRO A 260 7.20 -12.47 -13.14
CA PRO A 260 6.14 -12.84 -12.22
C PRO A 260 4.79 -12.36 -12.74
N SER A 261 3.76 -13.13 -12.41
CA SER A 261 2.40 -12.88 -12.83
C SER A 261 1.37 -13.35 -11.82
N TRP A 262 0.20 -12.72 -11.86
CA TRP A 262 -0.92 -12.98 -10.98
C TRP A 262 -2.20 -13.10 -11.79
N THR A 263 -2.98 -14.16 -11.52
CA THR A 263 -4.33 -14.28 -12.07
C THR A 263 -5.30 -13.40 -11.26
N PHE A 264 -6.01 -12.51 -11.96
CA PHE A 264 -6.93 -11.53 -11.40
C PHE A 264 -8.36 -12.05 -11.40
N TYR A 265 -9.05 -11.88 -10.27
CA TYR A 265 -10.40 -12.34 -10.00
C TYR A 265 -11.23 -11.25 -9.33
N ILE A 266 -12.55 -11.40 -9.42
CA ILE A 266 -13.51 -10.67 -8.59
C ILE A 266 -14.40 -11.63 -7.81
N GLN A 267 -14.84 -11.24 -6.63
CA GLN A 267 -16.12 -11.73 -6.08
C GLN A 267 -17.19 -10.69 -6.41
N VAL A 268 -18.43 -11.13 -6.58
CA VAL A 268 -19.57 -10.25 -6.87
C VAL A 268 -20.68 -10.49 -5.85
N MET A 269 -21.24 -9.42 -5.31
CA MET A 269 -22.36 -9.42 -4.37
C MET A 269 -23.41 -8.42 -4.86
N THR A 270 -24.66 -8.84 -5.00
CA THR A 270 -25.76 -7.93 -5.34
C THR A 270 -26.14 -7.05 -4.15
N PHE A 271 -26.85 -5.95 -4.38
CA PHE A 271 -27.34 -5.08 -3.31
C PHE A 271 -28.26 -5.85 -2.35
N GLU A 272 -29.14 -6.71 -2.87
CA GLU A 272 -30.01 -7.57 -2.06
C GLU A 272 -29.24 -8.57 -1.20
N GLN A 273 -28.12 -9.09 -1.70
CA GLN A 273 -27.23 -9.96 -0.92
C GLN A 273 -26.50 -9.19 0.17
N ALA A 274 -26.13 -7.93 -0.10
CA ALA A 274 -25.48 -7.06 0.88
C ALA A 274 -26.37 -6.80 2.09
N GLU A 275 -27.67 -6.54 1.89
CA GLU A 275 -28.67 -6.37 2.96
C GLU A 275 -28.87 -7.63 3.83
N LYS A 276 -28.56 -8.80 3.29
CA LYS A 276 -28.73 -10.10 3.97
C LYS A 276 -27.41 -10.68 4.48
N PHE A 277 -26.29 -10.01 4.24
CA PHE A 277 -24.98 -10.52 4.62
C PHE A 277 -24.89 -10.54 6.17
N PRO A 278 -24.40 -11.63 6.80
CA PRO A 278 -24.42 -11.76 8.26
C PRO A 278 -23.51 -10.78 9.01
N PHE A 279 -22.66 -10.05 8.27
CA PHE A 279 -21.85 -8.95 8.79
C PHE A 279 -22.10 -7.72 7.93
N ASN A 280 -21.55 -6.58 8.33
CA ASN A 280 -21.47 -5.43 7.44
C ASN A 280 -20.59 -5.80 6.21
N PRO A 281 -21.12 -5.81 4.97
CA PRO A 281 -20.37 -6.20 3.77
C PRO A 281 -19.28 -5.19 3.40
N PHE A 282 -19.27 -4.02 4.04
CA PHE A 282 -18.31 -2.93 3.88
C PHE A 282 -17.32 -2.83 5.04
N ASP A 283 -17.37 -3.74 6.02
CA ASP A 283 -16.39 -3.82 7.11
C ASP A 283 -15.07 -4.43 6.58
N LEU A 284 -14.01 -3.61 6.58
CA LEU A 284 -12.68 -4.00 6.10
C LEU A 284 -12.00 -5.08 6.95
N THR A 285 -12.52 -5.42 8.13
CA THR A 285 -12.04 -6.54 8.96
C THR A 285 -12.68 -7.87 8.57
N LYS A 286 -13.60 -7.88 7.59
CA LYS A 286 -14.35 -9.07 7.16
C LYS A 286 -14.01 -9.48 5.73
N ILE A 287 -14.02 -10.78 5.50
CA ILE A 287 -14.00 -11.40 4.17
C ILE A 287 -15.40 -11.81 3.74
N TRP A 288 -15.60 -11.94 2.44
CA TRP A 288 -16.74 -12.65 1.86
C TRP A 288 -16.35 -14.11 1.66
N PRO A 289 -17.01 -15.08 2.32
CA PRO A 289 -16.62 -16.48 2.20
C PRO A 289 -16.68 -16.95 0.75
N HIS A 290 -15.61 -17.60 0.27
CA HIS A 290 -15.52 -18.06 -1.12
C HIS A 290 -16.60 -19.09 -1.48
N LYS A 291 -17.14 -19.81 -0.48
CA LYS A 291 -18.26 -20.75 -0.68
C LYS A 291 -19.53 -20.03 -1.14
N ASP A 292 -19.77 -18.85 -0.58
CA ASP A 292 -20.99 -18.07 -0.83
C ASP A 292 -20.80 -17.12 -2.02
N TYR A 293 -19.59 -16.60 -2.18
CA TYR A 293 -19.19 -15.68 -3.25
C TYR A 293 -17.94 -16.23 -3.95
N PRO A 294 -18.07 -17.12 -4.94
CA PRO A 294 -16.93 -17.72 -5.62
C PRO A 294 -16.11 -16.69 -6.40
N LEU A 295 -14.82 -16.99 -6.60
CA LEU A 295 -13.93 -16.18 -7.42
C LEU A 295 -14.31 -16.33 -8.90
N ILE A 296 -14.56 -15.21 -9.56
CA ILE A 296 -14.81 -15.11 -11.00
C ILE A 296 -13.51 -14.62 -11.65
N PRO A 297 -12.90 -15.40 -12.57
CA PRO A 297 -11.68 -14.98 -13.26
C PRO A 297 -11.95 -13.77 -14.16
N VAL A 298 -10.95 -12.90 -14.31
CA VAL A 298 -11.04 -11.68 -15.13
C VAL A 298 -9.87 -11.57 -16.09
N GLY A 299 -8.63 -11.72 -15.59
CA GLY A 299 -7.44 -11.35 -16.35
C GLY A 299 -6.15 -11.82 -15.71
N LYS A 300 -5.03 -11.37 -16.26
CA LYS A 300 -3.69 -11.69 -15.79
C LYS A 300 -2.84 -10.43 -15.73
N LEU A 301 -2.23 -10.19 -14.58
CA LEU A 301 -1.23 -9.15 -14.37
C LEU A 301 0.17 -9.75 -14.55
N VAL A 302 1.00 -9.16 -15.41
CA VAL A 302 2.36 -9.63 -15.70
C VAL A 302 3.34 -8.47 -15.51
N LEU A 303 4.46 -8.71 -14.81
CA LEU A 303 5.54 -7.74 -14.65
C LEU A 303 6.74 -8.19 -15.47
N ASN A 304 7.12 -7.40 -16.47
CA ASN A 304 8.13 -7.77 -17.45
C ASN A 304 9.16 -6.67 -17.74
N ARG A 305 9.14 -5.58 -16.98
CA ARG A 305 10.10 -4.48 -17.14
C ARG A 305 10.50 -3.88 -15.79
N ASN A 306 11.80 -3.87 -15.51
CA ASN A 306 12.36 -3.14 -14.38
C ASN A 306 12.31 -1.63 -14.62
N PRO A 307 12.29 -0.80 -13.55
CA PRO A 307 12.46 0.65 -13.68
C PRO A 307 13.83 0.97 -14.28
N ALA A 308 13.92 1.98 -15.15
CA ALA A 308 15.21 2.46 -15.65
C ALA A 308 15.91 3.34 -14.60
N ASN A 309 15.13 4.14 -13.86
CA ASN A 309 15.60 4.88 -12.69
C ASN A 309 14.63 4.72 -11.51
N TYR A 310 15.11 4.14 -10.40
CA TYR A 310 14.26 3.87 -9.23
C TYR A 310 13.61 5.14 -8.65
N PHE A 311 14.34 6.25 -8.56
CA PHE A 311 13.80 7.47 -7.96
C PHE A 311 12.66 8.05 -8.81
N ALA A 312 12.88 8.18 -10.12
CA ALA A 312 11.90 8.73 -11.06
C ALA A 312 10.66 7.84 -11.22
N GLU A 313 10.84 6.52 -11.23
CA GLU A 313 9.79 5.57 -11.61
C GLU A 313 9.16 4.83 -10.44
N VAL A 314 9.80 4.78 -9.27
CA VAL A 314 9.30 4.04 -8.10
C VAL A 314 9.10 4.96 -6.91
N GLU A 315 10.11 5.75 -6.54
CA GLU A 315 9.99 6.64 -5.38
C GLU A 315 8.92 7.71 -5.60
N GLN A 316 8.91 8.31 -6.80
CA GLN A 316 7.92 9.32 -7.20
C GLN A 316 6.57 8.75 -7.67
N LEU A 317 6.39 7.42 -7.68
CA LEU A 317 5.13 6.80 -8.05
C LEU A 317 4.02 7.16 -7.04
N ALA A 318 2.86 7.56 -7.52
CA ALA A 318 1.69 7.93 -6.71
C ALA A 318 0.47 7.12 -7.16
N PHE A 319 -0.20 6.46 -6.22
CA PHE A 319 -1.41 5.69 -6.48
C PHE A 319 -2.56 6.24 -5.64
N ASP A 320 -3.63 6.71 -6.26
CA ASP A 320 -4.75 7.31 -5.54
C ASP A 320 -5.99 6.42 -5.65
N PRO A 321 -6.53 5.85 -4.56
CA PRO A 321 -7.75 5.05 -4.64
C PRO A 321 -8.94 5.81 -5.23
N SER A 322 -8.93 7.15 -5.27
CA SER A 322 -9.94 7.96 -5.95
C SER A 322 -9.80 7.99 -7.48
N ASN A 323 -8.69 7.55 -8.05
CA ASN A 323 -8.53 7.33 -9.49
C ASN A 323 -9.29 6.06 -9.90
N MET A 324 -10.58 6.21 -10.16
CA MET A 324 -11.46 5.15 -10.67
C MET A 324 -12.13 5.61 -11.97
N PRO A 325 -11.91 4.90 -13.10
CA PRO A 325 -12.58 5.23 -14.36
C PRO A 325 -14.06 4.82 -14.34
N PRO A 326 -14.89 5.31 -15.29
CA PRO A 326 -16.30 4.92 -15.39
C PRO A 326 -16.50 3.39 -15.34
N GLY A 327 -17.45 2.94 -14.52
CA GLY A 327 -17.73 1.51 -14.33
C GLY A 327 -17.04 0.87 -13.12
N ILE A 328 -16.17 1.59 -12.43
CA ILE A 328 -15.59 1.24 -11.12
C ILE A 328 -15.84 2.42 -10.18
N GLU A 329 -16.44 2.17 -9.02
CA GLU A 329 -16.80 3.18 -8.03
C GLU A 329 -16.46 2.70 -6.61
N PRO A 330 -16.31 3.61 -5.63
CA PRO A 330 -16.15 3.22 -4.23
C PRO A 330 -17.46 2.65 -3.66
N SER A 331 -17.33 1.82 -2.62
CA SER A 331 -18.45 1.42 -1.76
C SER A 331 -18.54 2.32 -0.50
N PRO A 332 -19.57 2.18 0.33
CA PRO A 332 -19.69 2.87 1.63
C PRO A 332 -18.70 2.42 2.71
N ASP A 333 -17.70 1.57 2.41
CA ASP A 333 -16.64 1.19 3.35
C ASP A 333 -15.96 2.45 3.91
N LYS A 334 -16.12 2.70 5.21
CA LYS A 334 -15.61 3.90 5.89
C LYS A 334 -14.11 4.07 5.67
N MET A 335 -13.34 2.99 5.70
CA MET A 335 -11.89 3.05 5.47
C MET A 335 -11.60 3.46 4.04
N LEU A 336 -12.29 2.89 3.05
CA LEU A 336 -12.12 3.29 1.66
C LEU A 336 -12.44 4.79 1.48
N GLN A 337 -13.54 5.27 2.06
CA GLN A 337 -13.96 6.67 2.00
C GLN A 337 -12.87 7.63 2.52
N GLY A 338 -12.23 7.32 3.65
CA GLY A 338 -11.11 8.13 4.15
C GLY A 338 -9.90 8.14 3.21
N ARG A 339 -9.63 7.02 2.53
CA ARG A 339 -8.51 6.89 1.58
C ARG A 339 -8.73 7.68 0.29
N LEU A 340 -9.98 7.91 -0.14
CA LEU A 340 -10.29 8.74 -1.32
C LEU A 340 -9.73 10.16 -1.19
N PHE A 341 -9.70 10.70 0.03
CA PHE A 341 -9.10 11.99 0.35
C PHE A 341 -7.58 11.90 0.61
N SER A 342 -7.18 10.98 1.49
CA SER A 342 -5.85 10.99 2.10
C SER A 342 -4.69 10.83 1.11
N TYR A 343 -4.86 10.07 0.03
CA TYR A 343 -3.79 9.78 -0.92
C TYR A 343 -3.45 11.00 -1.81
N PRO A 344 -4.42 11.62 -2.52
CA PRO A 344 -4.14 12.85 -3.24
C PRO A 344 -3.58 13.96 -2.35
N ASP A 345 -4.03 14.05 -1.10
CA ASP A 345 -3.52 15.01 -0.12
C ASP A 345 -2.04 14.79 0.19
N THR A 346 -1.67 13.58 0.63
CA THR A 346 -0.26 13.29 0.95
C THR A 346 0.66 13.36 -0.27
N HIS A 347 0.15 13.10 -1.48
CA HIS A 347 0.92 13.26 -2.72
C HIS A 347 1.22 14.72 -3.06
N ARG A 348 0.26 15.64 -2.86
CA ARG A 348 0.50 17.08 -3.03
C ARG A 348 1.57 17.60 -2.09
N HIS A 349 1.64 17.06 -0.87
CA HIS A 349 2.72 17.37 0.07
C HIS A 349 4.06 16.74 -0.34
N ARG A 350 4.07 15.42 -0.57
CA ARG A 350 5.30 14.63 -0.77
C ARG A 350 6.02 14.93 -2.09
N LEU A 351 5.26 15.13 -3.16
CA LEU A 351 5.78 15.27 -4.53
C LEU A 351 5.54 16.67 -5.11
N GLY A 352 4.58 17.40 -4.55
CA GLY A 352 4.18 18.72 -5.02
C GLY A 352 2.80 18.74 -5.67
N PRO A 353 2.16 19.92 -5.78
CA PRO A 353 0.83 20.10 -6.36
C PRO A 353 0.62 19.47 -7.75
N ASN A 354 1.65 19.50 -8.60
CA ASN A 354 1.62 19.01 -9.98
C ASN A 354 2.16 17.57 -10.14
N TYR A 355 2.17 16.73 -9.09
CA TYR A 355 2.75 15.37 -9.14
C TYR A 355 2.20 14.46 -10.25
N LEU A 356 0.98 14.72 -10.75
CA LEU A 356 0.39 13.99 -11.88
C LEU A 356 1.07 14.30 -13.22
N GLN A 357 1.89 15.36 -13.30
CA GLN A 357 2.71 15.66 -14.47
C GLN A 357 4.01 14.84 -14.49
N ILE A 358 4.43 14.24 -13.36
CA ILE A 358 5.57 13.33 -13.32
C ILE A 358 5.30 12.14 -14.25
N PRO A 359 6.23 11.73 -15.14
CA PRO A 359 5.95 10.77 -16.21
C PRO A 359 5.29 9.46 -15.77
N VAL A 360 5.70 8.90 -14.63
CA VAL A 360 5.12 7.63 -14.13
C VAL A 360 3.69 7.79 -13.61
N ASN A 361 3.29 9.00 -13.23
CA ASN A 361 1.95 9.30 -12.71
C ASN A 361 1.01 9.84 -13.78
N CYS A 362 1.57 10.34 -14.89
CA CYS A 362 0.81 10.88 -16.00
C CYS A 362 -0.13 9.82 -16.61
N PRO A 363 -1.43 10.13 -16.80
CA PRO A 363 -2.36 9.24 -17.49
C PRO A 363 -2.16 9.29 -19.01
N TYR A 364 -0.96 8.92 -19.47
CA TYR A 364 -0.51 9.11 -20.86
C TYR A 364 -1.34 8.36 -21.92
N LYS A 365 -2.24 7.45 -21.51
CA LYS A 365 -3.20 6.75 -22.37
C LYS A 365 -4.51 7.52 -22.58
N ALA A 366 -4.74 8.58 -21.81
CA ALA A 366 -5.90 9.45 -21.89
C ALA A 366 -5.49 10.88 -22.26
N ARG A 367 -6.44 11.65 -22.81
CA ARG A 367 -6.24 13.09 -23.03
C ARG A 367 -6.72 13.84 -21.79
N VAL A 368 -5.79 14.43 -21.05
CA VAL A 368 -6.13 15.35 -19.94
C VAL A 368 -6.51 16.71 -20.52
N ALA A 369 -7.75 17.13 -20.32
CA ALA A 369 -8.25 18.43 -20.74
C ALA A 369 -9.27 18.92 -19.71
N ASN A 370 -8.97 20.02 -19.02
CA ASN A 370 -9.77 20.52 -17.90
C ASN A 370 -9.48 22.01 -17.61
N TYR A 371 -9.98 22.50 -16.49
CA TYR A 371 -9.90 23.89 -16.07
C TYR A 371 -8.86 24.16 -14.96
N GLN A 372 -7.98 23.20 -14.65
CA GLN A 372 -6.89 23.38 -13.70
C GLN A 372 -5.69 24.06 -14.38
N ARG A 373 -4.99 24.96 -13.69
CA ARG A 373 -3.85 25.74 -14.19
C ARG A 373 -2.79 25.95 -13.12
N ASP A 374 -1.59 26.32 -13.56
CA ASP A 374 -0.49 26.87 -12.78
C ASP A 374 0.12 25.87 -11.78
N GLY A 375 0.45 26.34 -10.57
CA GLY A 375 1.12 25.56 -9.54
C GLY A 375 2.64 25.43 -9.74
N PRO A 376 3.40 25.14 -8.66
CA PRO A 376 4.85 24.97 -8.74
C PRO A 376 5.21 23.78 -9.64
N MET A 377 6.35 23.88 -10.33
CA MET A 377 6.84 22.87 -11.28
C MET A 377 5.80 22.48 -12.33
N CYS A 378 5.06 23.44 -12.87
CA CYS A 378 4.27 23.23 -14.09
C CYS A 378 5.24 22.98 -15.25
N ILE A 379 5.28 21.74 -15.75
CA ILE A 379 6.25 21.30 -16.76
C ILE A 379 5.63 21.08 -18.15
N SER A 380 4.31 21.04 -18.25
CA SER A 380 3.61 21.07 -19.54
C SER A 380 3.45 22.50 -20.05
N ASP A 381 2.78 22.67 -21.19
CA ASP A 381 2.37 23.97 -21.72
C ASP A 381 1.21 24.63 -20.91
N ASN A 382 0.86 24.09 -19.74
CA ASN A 382 -0.26 24.54 -18.90
C ASN A 382 -1.60 24.60 -19.63
N GLN A 383 -1.82 23.76 -20.66
CA GLN A 383 -2.99 23.80 -21.55
C GLN A 383 -3.09 25.09 -22.39
N GLY A 384 -1.96 25.78 -22.59
CA GLY A 384 -1.82 26.93 -23.47
C GLY A 384 -2.75 28.09 -23.13
N CYS A 385 -3.35 28.68 -24.16
CA CYS A 385 -4.28 29.80 -24.05
C CYS A 385 -5.76 29.37 -23.95
N ALA A 386 -6.05 28.09 -23.68
CA ALA A 386 -7.42 27.59 -23.58
C ALA A 386 -8.19 28.27 -22.42
N PRO A 387 -9.47 28.64 -22.60
CA PRO A 387 -10.31 29.19 -21.53
C PRO A 387 -10.24 28.35 -20.26
N ASN A 388 -10.07 29.01 -19.12
CA ASN A 388 -9.82 28.37 -17.82
C ASN A 388 -11.02 28.42 -16.87
N TYR A 389 -12.23 28.66 -17.39
CA TYR A 389 -13.48 28.68 -16.62
C TYR A 389 -14.58 27.85 -17.28
N TYR A 390 -15.49 27.29 -16.47
CA TYR A 390 -16.64 26.50 -16.91
C TYR A 390 -17.93 26.96 -16.21
N PRO A 391 -19.08 27.08 -16.90
CA PRO A 391 -19.24 26.93 -18.36
C PRO A 391 -18.64 28.12 -19.13
N ASN A 392 -18.35 27.94 -20.43
CA ASN A 392 -17.91 29.01 -21.33
C ASN A 392 -18.52 28.84 -22.74
N SER A 393 -18.34 29.84 -23.61
CA SER A 393 -18.92 29.88 -24.97
C SER A 393 -17.88 29.69 -26.07
N PHE A 394 -16.75 29.06 -25.76
CA PHE A 394 -15.63 28.83 -26.68
C PHE A 394 -15.37 27.33 -26.84
N ASP A 395 -14.52 26.94 -27.79
CA ASP A 395 -14.12 25.54 -28.01
C ASP A 395 -13.25 25.03 -26.84
N SER A 396 -13.90 24.54 -25.79
CA SER A 396 -13.29 24.14 -24.52
C SER A 396 -13.76 22.75 -24.07
N PRO A 397 -13.08 22.11 -23.11
CA PRO A 397 -13.49 20.80 -22.59
C PRO A 397 -14.92 20.80 -22.01
N GLU A 398 -15.73 19.81 -22.41
CA GLU A 398 -17.13 19.64 -21.98
C GLU A 398 -17.33 18.37 -21.14
N VAL A 399 -18.40 18.37 -20.34
CA VAL A 399 -18.79 17.20 -19.54
C VAL A 399 -19.30 16.06 -20.42
N VAL A 400 -19.14 14.82 -19.96
CA VAL A 400 -19.61 13.60 -20.65
C VAL A 400 -20.71 12.93 -19.81
N PRO A 401 -22.01 13.16 -20.11
CA PRO A 401 -23.10 12.76 -19.20
C PRO A 401 -23.20 11.27 -18.89
N HIS A 402 -22.83 10.37 -19.82
CA HIS A 402 -22.87 8.92 -19.59
C HIS A 402 -21.78 8.40 -18.63
N CYS A 403 -20.83 9.27 -18.25
CA CYS A 403 -19.81 9.00 -17.24
C CYS A 403 -20.27 9.37 -15.82
N LYS A 404 -21.49 9.91 -15.65
CA LYS A 404 -22.05 10.23 -14.33
C LYS A 404 -22.08 8.99 -13.44
N GLU A 405 -21.77 9.19 -12.17
CA GLU A 405 -21.74 8.16 -11.14
C GLU A 405 -23.14 7.58 -10.90
N ARG A 406 -23.17 6.32 -10.46
CA ARG A 406 -24.43 5.66 -10.11
C ARG A 406 -25.05 6.31 -8.88
N HIS A 407 -26.21 6.94 -9.06
CA HIS A 407 -27.08 7.39 -7.98
C HIS A 407 -27.48 6.21 -7.06
N PHE A 408 -27.63 6.43 -5.76
CA PHE A 408 -28.25 5.45 -4.86
C PHE A 408 -29.01 6.19 -3.77
N GLU A 409 -30.10 5.60 -3.28
CA GLU A 409 -30.86 6.14 -2.17
C GLU A 409 -30.22 5.75 -0.84
N THR A 410 -30.24 6.66 0.13
CA THR A 410 -29.67 6.46 1.46
C THR A 410 -30.70 6.79 2.52
N HIS A 411 -30.71 6.03 3.60
CA HIS A 411 -31.62 6.22 4.74
C HIS A 411 -30.81 6.28 6.04
N GLY A 412 -31.21 7.13 6.98
CA GLY A 412 -30.58 7.29 8.29
C GLY A 412 -30.18 8.73 8.61
N ASP A 413 -29.78 8.96 9.86
CA ASP A 413 -29.30 10.26 10.32
C ASP A 413 -27.83 10.48 9.96
N VAL A 414 -27.43 11.75 9.85
CA VAL A 414 -26.01 12.10 9.73
C VAL A 414 -25.40 12.13 11.14
N ASN A 415 -24.71 11.07 11.54
CA ASN A 415 -24.10 10.96 12.87
C ASN A 415 -22.80 10.10 12.87
N ARG A 416 -22.09 10.06 14.00
CA ARG A 416 -20.95 9.18 14.26
C ARG A 416 -21.43 7.86 14.84
N TYR A 417 -21.80 6.91 13.99
CA TYR A 417 -22.24 5.58 14.41
C TYR A 417 -21.08 4.75 14.96
N SER A 418 -21.23 4.30 16.21
CA SER A 418 -20.28 3.38 16.84
C SER A 418 -20.26 2.03 16.12
N ILE A 419 -19.09 1.41 16.14
CA ILE A 419 -18.78 0.11 15.52
C ILE A 419 -18.36 -0.92 16.57
N ASP A 420 -18.50 -0.58 17.85
CA ASP A 420 -17.99 -1.38 18.97
C ASP A 420 -18.81 -2.65 19.21
N GLU A 421 -20.09 -2.68 18.81
CA GLU A 421 -20.99 -3.84 18.96
C GLU A 421 -20.88 -4.85 17.80
N GLU A 422 -20.17 -4.53 16.72
CA GLU A 422 -20.00 -5.43 15.59
C GLU A 422 -19.08 -6.63 15.95
N ASP A 423 -19.32 -7.78 15.32
CA ASP A 423 -18.55 -9.01 15.54
C ASP A 423 -17.06 -8.84 15.25
N ASN A 424 -16.19 -9.27 16.18
CA ASN A 424 -14.73 -9.21 16.04
C ASN A 424 -14.04 -10.58 16.12
N VAL A 425 -14.79 -11.68 16.23
CA VAL A 425 -14.24 -13.00 16.60
C VAL A 425 -14.65 -14.12 15.65
N THR A 426 -15.83 -14.08 15.04
CA THR A 426 -16.38 -15.22 14.30
C THR A 426 -15.50 -15.61 13.10
N GLN A 427 -15.07 -14.63 12.30
CA GLN A 427 -14.19 -14.92 11.17
C GLN A 427 -12.76 -15.25 11.60
N VAL A 428 -12.30 -14.74 12.74
CA VAL A 428 -10.97 -15.07 13.31
C VAL A 428 -10.94 -16.52 13.78
N HIS A 429 -12.00 -16.95 14.46
CA HIS A 429 -12.19 -18.34 14.88
C HIS A 429 -12.21 -19.28 13.66
N ASN A 430 -12.92 -18.91 12.59
CA ASN A 430 -12.92 -19.66 11.34
C ASN A 430 -11.53 -19.72 10.70
N PHE A 431 -10.77 -18.62 10.70
CA PHE A 431 -9.40 -18.62 10.20
C PHE A 431 -8.51 -19.59 11.01
N TYR A 432 -8.53 -19.49 12.34
CA TYR A 432 -7.74 -20.34 13.22
C TYR A 432 -8.09 -21.83 13.06
N ASN A 433 -9.38 -22.18 13.00
CA ASN A 433 -9.82 -23.58 13.04
C ASN A 433 -10.03 -24.25 11.69
N LYS A 434 -10.36 -23.48 10.64
CA LYS A 434 -10.71 -24.03 9.32
C LYS A 434 -9.69 -23.74 8.23
N VAL A 435 -8.84 -22.73 8.41
CA VAL A 435 -7.83 -22.34 7.41
C VAL A 435 -6.44 -22.81 7.79
N LEU A 436 -6.08 -22.73 9.08
CA LEU A 436 -4.76 -23.15 9.55
C LEU A 436 -4.72 -24.64 9.92
N ASN A 437 -3.63 -25.31 9.56
CA ASN A 437 -3.33 -26.63 10.10
C ASN A 437 -2.70 -26.55 11.51
N LYS A 438 -2.40 -27.70 12.12
CA LYS A 438 -1.90 -27.77 13.50
C LYS A 438 -0.54 -27.07 13.65
N GLU A 439 0.36 -27.28 12.70
CA GLU A 439 1.72 -26.73 12.72
C GLU A 439 1.69 -25.20 12.52
N GLN A 440 0.80 -24.71 11.67
CA GLN A 440 0.58 -23.28 11.45
C GLN A 440 -0.03 -22.59 12.66
N ARG A 441 -0.98 -23.24 13.36
CA ARG A 441 -1.51 -22.73 14.63
C ARG A 441 -0.43 -22.62 15.70
N GLN A 442 0.43 -23.62 15.82
CA GLN A 442 1.57 -23.59 16.73
C GLN A 442 2.49 -22.40 16.45
N ARG A 443 2.94 -22.25 15.19
CA ARG A 443 3.79 -21.12 14.79
C ARG A 443 3.10 -19.77 14.99
N LEU A 444 1.80 -19.67 14.72
CA LEU A 444 1.03 -18.44 14.97
C LEU A 444 1.09 -18.06 16.45
N CYS A 445 0.83 -19.00 17.36
CA CYS A 445 0.88 -18.75 18.80
C CYS A 445 2.29 -18.38 19.28
N GLU A 446 3.33 -19.05 18.77
CA GLU A 446 4.74 -18.74 19.05
C GLU A 446 5.13 -17.34 18.56
N ASN A 447 4.72 -16.98 17.33
CA ASN A 447 4.98 -15.67 16.74
C ASN A 447 4.30 -14.55 17.54
N ILE A 448 3.03 -14.74 17.94
CA ILE A 448 2.30 -13.78 18.79
C ILE A 448 3.00 -13.63 20.13
N ALA A 449 3.27 -14.74 20.83
CA ALA A 449 3.91 -14.70 22.14
C ALA A 449 5.30 -14.06 22.07
N GLY A 450 6.09 -14.37 21.03
CA GLY A 450 7.42 -13.79 20.82
C GLY A 450 7.41 -12.28 20.63
N SER A 451 6.34 -11.71 20.06
CA SER A 451 6.16 -10.25 19.93
C SER A 451 5.51 -9.62 21.18
N LEU A 452 4.54 -10.30 21.79
CA LEU A 452 3.79 -9.81 22.94
C LEU A 452 4.58 -9.89 24.25
N LYS A 453 5.61 -10.76 24.34
CA LYS A 453 6.41 -10.98 25.56
C LYS A 453 7.00 -9.70 26.14
N ASP A 454 7.30 -8.69 25.31
CA ASP A 454 7.97 -7.47 25.75
C ASP A 454 7.00 -6.39 26.27
N ALA A 455 5.69 -6.55 25.98
CA ALA A 455 4.65 -5.67 26.50
C ALA A 455 4.44 -5.86 28.02
N GLN A 456 3.87 -4.86 28.69
CA GLN A 456 3.54 -4.92 30.12
C GLN A 456 2.52 -6.02 30.42
N LEU A 457 2.62 -6.62 31.62
CA LEU A 457 1.82 -7.80 31.98
C LEU A 457 0.31 -7.57 31.89
N PHE A 458 -0.19 -6.36 32.18
CA PHE A 458 -1.62 -6.07 32.06
C PHE A 458 -2.10 -6.09 30.59
N ILE A 459 -1.24 -5.67 29.65
CA ILE A 459 -1.51 -5.73 28.20
C ILE A 459 -1.53 -7.20 27.77
N GLN A 460 -0.54 -8.00 28.21
CA GLN A 460 -0.51 -9.43 27.93
C GLN A 460 -1.77 -10.15 28.42
N LYS A 461 -2.19 -9.87 29.66
CA LYS A 461 -3.43 -10.42 30.23
C LYS A 461 -4.66 -10.04 29.40
N ARG A 462 -4.74 -8.78 28.94
CA ARG A 462 -5.83 -8.31 28.07
C ARG A 462 -5.82 -9.04 26.72
N ALA A 463 -4.64 -9.18 26.11
CA ALA A 463 -4.47 -9.89 24.85
C ALA A 463 -4.91 -11.36 24.95
N VAL A 464 -4.42 -12.08 25.96
CA VAL A 464 -4.79 -13.49 26.16
C VAL A 464 -6.31 -13.63 26.37
N LYS A 465 -6.95 -12.73 27.13
CA LYS A 465 -8.41 -12.74 27.29
C LYS A 465 -9.14 -12.63 25.95
N LEU A 466 -8.69 -11.75 25.05
CA LEU A 466 -9.26 -11.62 23.71
C LEU A 466 -9.02 -12.87 22.85
N PHE A 467 -7.82 -13.45 22.93
CA PHE A 467 -7.49 -14.66 22.18
C PHE A 467 -8.28 -15.88 22.66
N THR A 468 -8.53 -16.01 23.96
CA THR A 468 -9.44 -17.04 24.52
C THR A 468 -10.88 -16.85 24.03
N ALA A 469 -11.33 -15.61 23.86
CA ALA A 469 -12.66 -15.32 23.32
C ALA A 469 -12.80 -15.68 21.83
N ILE A 470 -11.70 -15.72 21.08
CA ILE A 470 -11.66 -16.27 19.71
C ILE A 470 -11.69 -17.79 19.78
N ASP A 471 -10.78 -18.40 20.53
CA ASP A 471 -10.66 -19.84 20.70
C ASP A 471 -9.86 -20.19 21.97
N CYS A 472 -10.39 -21.10 22.79
CA CYS A 472 -9.74 -21.49 24.04
C CYS A 472 -8.34 -22.08 23.83
N ASP A 473 -8.11 -22.89 22.79
CA ASP A 473 -6.80 -23.48 22.50
C ASP A 473 -5.79 -22.40 22.12
N ALA A 474 -6.19 -21.40 21.31
CA ALA A 474 -5.33 -20.27 20.96
C ALA A 474 -4.90 -19.49 22.20
N GLY A 475 -5.87 -19.14 23.07
CA GLY A 475 -5.60 -18.44 24.33
C GLY A 475 -4.66 -19.21 25.25
N THR A 476 -4.90 -20.51 25.45
CA THR A 476 -4.06 -21.38 26.29
C THR A 476 -2.64 -21.49 25.73
N ARG A 477 -2.45 -21.76 24.44
CA ARG A 477 -1.11 -21.89 23.82
C ARG A 477 -0.29 -20.62 23.98
N ILE A 478 -0.91 -19.46 23.73
CA ILE A 478 -0.23 -18.16 23.84
C ILE A 478 0.13 -17.89 25.30
N GLN A 479 -0.77 -18.15 26.25
CA GLN A 479 -0.49 -18.00 27.68
C GLN A 479 0.67 -18.88 28.12
N THR A 480 0.65 -20.18 27.79
CA THR A 480 1.73 -21.11 28.14
C THR A 480 3.08 -20.64 27.59
N GLN A 481 3.11 -20.16 26.35
CA GLN A 481 4.34 -19.64 25.75
C GLN A 481 4.81 -18.34 26.43
N LEU A 482 3.90 -17.43 26.78
CA LEU A 482 4.22 -16.21 27.52
C LEU A 482 4.74 -16.52 28.93
N ASP A 483 4.17 -17.49 29.63
CA ASP A 483 4.63 -17.90 30.97
C ASP A 483 6.08 -18.39 30.92
N LYS A 484 6.42 -19.19 29.91
CA LYS A 484 7.80 -19.62 29.65
C LYS A 484 8.73 -18.43 29.40
N LEU A 485 8.37 -17.54 28.47
CA LEU A 485 9.21 -16.39 28.08
C LEU A 485 9.39 -15.38 29.23
N ASN A 486 8.34 -15.14 30.02
CA ASN A 486 8.38 -14.23 31.16
C ASN A 486 9.24 -14.80 32.32
N ALA A 487 9.33 -16.12 32.45
CA ALA A 487 10.21 -16.77 33.42
C ALA A 487 11.70 -16.66 33.02
N GLU A 488 12.00 -16.73 31.72
CA GLU A 488 13.37 -16.63 31.18
C GLU A 488 13.92 -15.20 31.23
N THR A 489 13.07 -14.17 31.13
CA THR A 489 13.49 -12.75 31.15
C THR A 489 12.66 -11.93 32.14
N PRO A 490 13.08 -11.82 33.42
CA PRO A 490 12.37 -11.05 34.42
C PRO A 490 12.29 -9.56 34.07
N LYS A 491 11.09 -8.98 34.05
CA LYS A 491 10.83 -7.60 33.60
C LYS A 491 11.20 -6.50 34.61
N LYS A 492 11.95 -6.81 35.67
CA LYS A 492 12.19 -5.89 36.80
C LYS A 492 13.01 -4.66 36.43
N ASP A 493 13.83 -4.74 35.38
CA ASP A 493 14.77 -3.66 34.99
C ASP A 493 14.50 -3.10 33.57
N VAL A 494 13.33 -3.35 32.99
CA VAL A 494 12.99 -2.84 31.64
C VAL A 494 12.57 -1.38 31.74
N PHE A 495 13.29 -0.50 31.04
CA PHE A 495 12.90 0.92 30.89
C PHE A 495 11.51 1.04 30.27
N ARG A 496 10.58 1.70 30.97
CA ARG A 496 9.20 1.94 30.50
C ARG A 496 9.01 3.41 30.17
N THR A 497 8.51 3.67 28.97
CA THR A 497 8.14 5.01 28.47
C THR A 497 6.78 5.46 29.02
N PHE A 498 5.87 4.52 29.25
CA PHE A 498 4.51 4.77 29.73
C PHE A 498 4.24 4.03 31.05
N THR A 499 3.59 4.73 31.98
CA THR A 499 3.09 4.16 33.24
C THR A 499 1.58 3.92 33.13
N PRO A 500 1.04 2.83 33.74
CA PRO A 500 -0.40 2.59 33.80
C PRO A 500 -1.14 3.77 34.46
N ARG A 501 -2.38 4.05 34.03
CA ARG A 501 -3.21 5.15 34.59
C ARG A 501 -3.43 5.05 36.11
N ASP A 502 -3.39 3.84 36.68
CA ASP A 502 -3.57 3.61 38.12
C ASP A 502 -2.40 4.13 38.98
N CYS A 503 -1.30 4.58 38.38
CA CYS A 503 -0.19 5.23 39.10
C CYS A 503 -0.38 6.74 39.33
N PHE A 504 -1.48 7.35 38.88
CA PHE A 504 -1.77 8.78 39.13
C PHE A 504 -2.76 9.04 40.28
N GLN A 505 -3.19 8.01 41.02
CA GLN A 505 -3.89 8.22 42.29
C GLN A 505 -2.88 8.25 43.45
N THR A 506 -2.39 9.45 43.74
CA THR A 506 -2.15 10.06 45.07
C THR A 506 -1.05 11.12 44.99
N LYS A 507 -1.48 12.38 44.84
CA LYS A 507 -1.04 13.48 45.72
C LYS A 507 -2.22 14.41 45.95
#